data_AF-W6Z9I0-F1
#
_entry.id   AF-W6Z9I0-F1
#
_cell.length_a   1.000
_cell.length_b   1.000
_cell.length_c   1.000
_cell.angle_alpha   90.00
_cell.angle_beta   90.00
_cell.angle_gamma   90.00
#
_symmetry.space_group_name_H-M   'P 1'
#
loop_
_entity.id
_entity.type
_entity.pdbx_description
1 polymer ?
#
loop_
_entity_poly.entity_id
_entity_poly.type
_entity_poly.pdbx_seq_one_letter_code
_entity_poly.pdbx_strand_id
1 'polypeptide(L)'
;MSPIQSKLATYELPLRVATLLTTALALPLLIATTIVSLHSYSWYYHRPVTAFCFGFIPLALTAFASARSLIHQRRHGRMPQESFKLVDGVASIAYLSILTAIWAVEIGKLERPGFGLLAGYTTAPMIVNMFVHGYIFACNVRSVVALFAAPQVHECPNCHSSFTTRTPQVQETKQSGEGYSLLRGEDYLDVDGDAEHYTDGSSGSTDAQMLQPESESKDKSKDESKKAIIDV
;
A
#
# COMPACT_ATOMS: atom_id res chain seq x y z
N MET A 1 9.08 13.28 -8.96
CA MET A 1 9.08 11.90 -9.50
C MET A 1 10.46 11.60 -10.06
N SER A 2 11.01 10.40 -9.84
CA SER A 2 12.27 10.01 -10.49
C SER A 2 12.02 9.51 -11.93
N PRO A 3 12.98 9.65 -12.86
CA PRO A 3 12.82 9.17 -14.25
C PRO A 3 12.71 7.64 -14.37
N ILE A 4 12.95 6.91 -13.27
CA ILE A 4 12.77 5.46 -13.19
C ILE A 4 11.28 5.12 -12.93
N GLN A 5 10.58 5.90 -12.10
CA GLN A 5 9.17 5.67 -11.78
C GLN A 5 8.24 5.84 -12.99
N SER A 6 8.51 6.83 -13.86
CA SER A 6 7.71 7.06 -15.06
C SER A 6 7.82 5.90 -16.06
N LYS A 7 9.03 5.36 -16.25
CA LYS A 7 9.24 4.16 -17.09
C LYS A 7 8.61 2.91 -16.49
N LEU A 8 8.71 2.71 -15.17
CA LEU A 8 8.11 1.56 -14.51
C LEU A 8 6.59 1.49 -14.72
N ALA A 9 5.90 2.64 -14.63
CA ALA A 9 4.47 2.71 -14.85
C ALA A 9 4.04 2.26 -16.26
N THR A 10 4.88 2.47 -17.27
CA THR A 10 4.63 1.99 -18.65
C THR A 10 4.75 0.47 -18.77
N TYR A 11 5.67 -0.16 -18.04
CA TYR A 11 5.90 -1.61 -18.10
C TYR A 11 5.04 -2.44 -17.13
N GLU A 12 4.46 -1.85 -16.09
CA GLU A 12 3.66 -2.60 -15.11
C GLU A 12 2.44 -3.29 -15.75
N LEU A 13 1.69 -2.60 -16.63
CA LEU A 13 0.52 -3.20 -17.29
C LEU A 13 0.85 -4.45 -18.12
N PRO A 14 1.82 -4.45 -19.06
CA PRO A 14 2.18 -5.67 -19.79
C PRO A 14 2.77 -6.74 -18.88
N LEU A 15 3.47 -6.39 -17.79
CA LEU A 15 3.95 -7.35 -16.78
C LEU A 15 2.80 -8.04 -16.02
N ARG A 16 1.74 -7.31 -15.64
CA ARG A 16 0.54 -7.91 -15.02
C ARG A 16 -0.22 -8.80 -15.99
N VAL A 17 -0.32 -8.42 -17.28
CA VAL A 17 -0.93 -9.26 -18.32
C VAL A 17 -0.11 -10.53 -18.56
N ALA A 18 1.21 -10.42 -18.68
CA ALA A 18 2.11 -11.57 -18.80
C ALA A 18 1.94 -12.54 -17.62
N THR A 19 1.84 -12.00 -16.39
CA THR A 19 1.58 -12.79 -15.16
C THR A 19 0.28 -13.59 -15.25
N LEU A 20 -0.80 -13.02 -15.81
CA LEU A 20 -2.06 -13.75 -15.96
C LEU A 20 -1.95 -14.87 -17.02
N LEU A 21 -1.20 -14.65 -18.09
CA LEU A 21 -0.96 -15.66 -19.14
C LEU A 21 -0.10 -16.83 -18.61
N THR A 22 1.01 -16.54 -17.93
CA THR A 22 1.86 -17.55 -17.28
C THR A 22 1.11 -18.29 -16.18
N THR A 23 0.25 -17.61 -15.41
CA THR A 23 -0.65 -18.24 -14.41
C THR A 23 -1.62 -19.22 -15.09
N ALA A 24 -2.24 -18.82 -16.20
CA ALA A 24 -3.16 -19.68 -16.96
C ALA A 24 -2.48 -20.92 -17.55
N LEU A 25 -1.19 -20.83 -17.90
CA LEU A 25 -0.38 -21.98 -18.32
C LEU A 25 0.11 -22.84 -17.12
N ALA A 26 0.53 -22.20 -16.04
CA ALA A 26 1.07 -22.86 -14.85
C ALA A 26 0.00 -23.68 -14.11
N LEU A 27 -1.24 -23.20 -14.02
CA LEU A 27 -2.31 -23.85 -13.27
C LEU A 27 -2.61 -25.30 -13.72
N PRO A 28 -2.90 -25.59 -15.01
CA PRO A 28 -3.12 -26.97 -15.46
C PRO A 28 -1.86 -27.85 -15.34
N LEU A 29 -0.66 -27.29 -15.56
CA LEU A 29 0.61 -27.99 -15.40
C LEU A 29 0.89 -28.36 -13.93
N LEU A 30 0.52 -27.48 -13.00
CA LEU A 30 0.64 -27.70 -11.55
C LEU A 30 -0.36 -28.76 -11.05
N ILE A 31 -1.57 -28.78 -11.60
CA ILE A 31 -2.54 -29.86 -11.36
C ILE A 31 -1.98 -31.21 -11.88
N ALA A 32 -1.48 -31.24 -13.11
CA ALA A 32 -0.92 -32.45 -13.71
C ALA A 32 0.29 -32.99 -12.94
N THR A 33 1.25 -32.13 -12.57
CA THR A 33 2.42 -32.54 -11.75
C THR A 33 2.00 -32.98 -10.35
N THR A 34 1.01 -32.33 -9.73
CA THR A 34 0.49 -32.75 -8.42
C THR A 34 -0.09 -34.17 -8.48
N ILE A 35 -0.94 -34.46 -9.48
CA ILE A 35 -1.55 -35.80 -9.68
C ILE A 35 -0.45 -36.84 -9.94
N VAL A 36 0.48 -36.56 -10.85
CA VAL A 36 1.59 -37.46 -11.18
C VAL A 36 2.50 -37.72 -9.97
N SER A 37 2.82 -36.69 -9.19
CA SER A 37 3.69 -36.79 -8.00
C SER A 37 3.02 -37.60 -6.87
N LEU A 38 1.69 -37.48 -6.71
CA LEU A 38 0.92 -38.32 -5.79
C LEU A 38 0.82 -39.78 -6.27
N HIS A 39 0.56 -39.99 -7.57
CA HIS A 39 0.37 -41.33 -8.14
C HIS A 39 1.68 -42.12 -8.34
N SER A 40 2.82 -41.44 -8.46
CA SER A 40 4.12 -42.09 -8.62
C SER A 40 4.63 -42.77 -7.33
N TYR A 41 3.97 -42.58 -6.20
CA TYR A 41 4.30 -43.27 -4.94
C TYR A 41 3.57 -44.62 -4.83
N SER A 42 4.32 -45.67 -4.52
CA SER A 42 3.82 -47.05 -4.42
C SER A 42 2.73 -47.20 -3.35
N TRP A 43 1.81 -48.15 -3.56
CA TRP A 43 0.66 -48.48 -2.69
C TRP A 43 1.04 -48.57 -1.20
N TYR A 44 2.24 -49.09 -0.87
CA TYR A 44 2.72 -49.24 0.50
C TYR A 44 3.12 -47.94 1.23
N TYR A 45 3.34 -46.84 0.51
CA TYR A 45 3.75 -45.56 1.08
C TYR A 45 2.86 -44.43 0.52
N HIS A 46 1.64 -44.29 1.03
CA HIS A 46 0.81 -43.14 0.71
C HIS A 46 1.44 -41.84 1.24
N ARG A 47 1.81 -40.96 0.31
CA ARG A 47 2.24 -39.59 0.61
C ARG A 47 1.05 -38.64 0.39
N PRO A 48 0.50 -38.00 1.45
CA PRO A 48 -0.71 -37.19 1.32
C PRO A 48 -0.48 -35.80 0.69
N VAL A 49 0.76 -35.29 0.69
CA VAL A 49 1.08 -33.91 0.27
C VAL A 49 2.42 -33.86 -0.48
N THR A 50 2.46 -33.10 -1.59
CA THR A 50 3.66 -32.83 -2.40
C THR A 50 4.00 -31.33 -2.38
N ALA A 51 5.23 -30.95 -2.71
CA ALA A 51 5.62 -29.54 -2.76
C ALA A 51 4.84 -28.76 -3.83
N PHE A 52 4.40 -29.44 -4.91
CA PHE A 52 3.54 -28.87 -5.95
C PHE A 52 2.20 -28.36 -5.40
N CYS A 53 1.63 -29.02 -4.38
CA CYS A 53 0.40 -28.55 -3.71
C CYS A 53 0.54 -27.12 -3.12
N PHE A 54 1.74 -26.73 -2.68
CA PHE A 54 1.96 -25.38 -2.15
C PHE A 54 2.10 -24.34 -3.26
N GLY A 55 2.46 -24.75 -4.49
CA GLY A 55 2.60 -23.86 -5.65
C GLY A 55 1.34 -23.08 -6.02
N PHE A 56 0.16 -23.57 -5.63
CA PHE A 56 -1.11 -22.86 -5.83
C PHE A 56 -1.20 -21.57 -5.01
N ILE A 57 -0.51 -21.48 -3.86
CA ILE A 57 -0.55 -20.31 -2.96
C ILE A 57 0.04 -19.06 -3.61
N PRO A 58 1.33 -19.02 -4.02
CA PRO A 58 1.89 -17.84 -4.67
C PRO A 58 1.19 -17.54 -6.00
N LEU A 59 0.79 -18.58 -6.74
CA LEU A 59 0.09 -18.46 -8.01
C LEU A 59 -1.28 -17.76 -7.87
N ALA A 60 -2.07 -18.12 -6.86
CA ALA A 60 -3.31 -17.43 -6.53
C ALA A 60 -3.08 -15.99 -6.06
N LEU A 61 -2.06 -15.75 -5.23
CA LEU A 61 -1.70 -14.40 -4.78
C LEU A 61 -1.30 -13.48 -5.94
N THR A 62 -0.45 -13.95 -6.86
CA THR A 62 -0.02 -13.17 -8.03
C THR A 62 -1.12 -12.95 -9.05
N ALA A 63 -2.01 -13.93 -9.23
CA ALA A 63 -3.20 -13.80 -10.06
C ALA A 63 -4.16 -12.74 -9.49
N PHE A 64 -4.42 -12.79 -8.18
CA PHE A 64 -5.27 -11.82 -7.49
C PHE A 64 -4.69 -10.42 -7.52
N ALA A 65 -3.39 -10.25 -7.20
CA ALA A 65 -2.70 -8.97 -7.25
C ALA A 65 -2.74 -8.36 -8.67
N SER A 66 -2.45 -9.16 -9.70
CA SER A 66 -2.47 -8.70 -11.09
C SER A 66 -3.86 -8.36 -11.59
N ALA A 67 -4.87 -9.19 -11.29
CA ALA A 67 -6.26 -8.90 -11.65
C ALA A 67 -6.78 -7.63 -10.95
N ARG A 68 -6.54 -7.48 -9.64
CA ARG A 68 -6.92 -6.28 -8.89
C ARG A 68 -6.21 -5.04 -9.39
N SER A 69 -4.90 -5.12 -9.68
CA SER A 69 -4.12 -4.03 -10.27
C SER A 69 -4.73 -3.56 -11.59
N LEU A 70 -5.00 -4.48 -12.52
CA LEU A 70 -5.58 -4.15 -13.83
C LEU A 70 -7.00 -3.59 -13.72
N ILE A 71 -7.84 -4.14 -12.83
CA ILE A 71 -9.20 -3.62 -12.58
C ILE A 71 -9.14 -2.20 -11.97
N HIS A 72 -8.23 -1.96 -11.03
CA HIS A 72 -8.06 -0.65 -10.39
C HIS A 72 -7.57 0.40 -11.40
N GLN A 73 -6.54 0.05 -12.19
CA GLN A 73 -6.00 0.91 -13.24
C GLN A 73 -7.07 1.24 -14.29
N ARG A 74 -7.89 0.26 -14.72
CA ARG A 74 -9.00 0.47 -15.66
C ARG A 74 -10.11 1.37 -15.10
N ARG A 75 -10.36 1.36 -13.78
CA ARG A 75 -11.41 2.18 -13.14
C ARG A 75 -10.97 3.59 -12.79
N HIS A 76 -9.72 3.79 -12.39
CA HIS A 76 -9.26 5.05 -11.80
C HIS A 76 -8.13 5.74 -12.58
N GLY A 77 -7.58 5.11 -13.63
CA GLY A 77 -6.48 5.68 -14.43
C GLY A 77 -5.17 5.91 -13.65
N ARG A 78 -5.06 5.34 -12.44
CA ARG A 78 -3.94 5.52 -11.50
C ARG A 78 -3.41 4.17 -11.07
N MET A 79 -2.14 4.14 -10.67
CA MET A 79 -1.51 2.93 -10.16
C MET A 79 -2.06 2.53 -8.79
N PRO A 80 -2.10 1.22 -8.49
CA PRO A 80 -2.63 0.72 -7.22
C PRO A 80 -1.81 1.19 -6.02
N GLN A 81 -2.45 1.16 -4.85
CA GLN A 81 -1.83 1.48 -3.56
C GLN A 81 -0.59 0.64 -3.26
N GLU A 82 0.30 1.19 -2.43
CA GLU A 82 1.57 0.55 -2.06
C GLU A 82 1.41 -0.82 -1.35
N SER A 83 0.22 -1.07 -0.78
CA SER A 83 -0.20 -2.36 -0.23
C SER A 83 -0.16 -3.52 -1.26
N PHE A 84 -0.41 -3.26 -2.55
CA PHE A 84 -0.30 -4.29 -3.58
C PHE A 84 1.16 -4.70 -3.83
N LYS A 85 2.09 -3.76 -3.68
CA LYS A 85 3.52 -3.99 -3.86
C LYS A 85 4.08 -4.87 -2.73
N LEU A 86 3.54 -4.75 -1.51
CA LEU A 86 3.82 -5.69 -0.42
C LEU A 86 3.39 -7.11 -0.77
N VAL A 87 2.20 -7.29 -1.36
CA VAL A 87 1.72 -8.61 -1.81
C VAL A 87 2.65 -9.19 -2.89
N ASP A 88 3.17 -8.35 -3.81
CA ASP A 88 4.16 -8.78 -4.82
C ASP A 88 5.46 -9.29 -4.17
N GLY A 89 5.97 -8.60 -3.15
CA GLY A 89 7.15 -9.03 -2.39
C GLY A 89 6.93 -10.36 -1.64
N VAL A 90 5.81 -10.49 -0.93
CA VAL A 90 5.42 -11.72 -0.22
C VAL A 90 5.26 -12.89 -1.20
N ALA A 91 4.61 -12.67 -2.35
CA ALA A 91 4.44 -13.69 -3.38
C ALA A 91 5.78 -14.10 -4.02
N SER A 92 6.71 -13.17 -4.24
CA SER A 92 8.06 -13.48 -4.73
C SER A 92 8.85 -14.37 -3.74
N ILE A 93 8.76 -14.09 -2.44
CA ILE A 93 9.40 -14.92 -1.40
C ILE A 93 8.74 -16.30 -1.32
N ALA A 94 7.41 -16.38 -1.40
CA ALA A 94 6.67 -17.64 -1.42
C ALA A 94 7.00 -18.50 -2.65
N TYR A 95 7.13 -17.89 -3.83
CA TYR A 95 7.63 -18.59 -5.02
C TYR A 95 9.02 -19.15 -4.79
N LEU A 96 9.96 -18.36 -4.27
CA LEU A 96 11.33 -18.81 -4.03
C LEU A 96 11.36 -20.03 -3.09
N SER A 97 10.66 -19.98 -1.95
CA SER A 97 10.64 -21.08 -0.98
C SER A 97 10.04 -22.36 -1.55
N ILE A 98 8.92 -22.25 -2.29
CA ILE A 98 8.24 -23.42 -2.89
C ILE A 98 9.04 -23.98 -4.07
N LEU A 99 9.63 -23.13 -4.92
CA LEU A 99 10.48 -23.58 -6.02
C LEU A 99 11.72 -24.30 -5.49
N THR A 100 12.40 -23.76 -4.46
CA THR A 100 13.51 -24.46 -3.81
C THR A 100 13.07 -25.81 -3.24
N ALA A 101 11.90 -25.91 -2.60
CA ALA A 101 11.36 -27.18 -2.10
C ALA A 101 11.07 -28.19 -3.24
N ILE A 102 10.48 -27.74 -4.36
CA ILE A 102 10.22 -28.59 -5.53
C ILE A 102 11.55 -29.11 -6.12
N TRP A 103 12.51 -28.22 -6.36
CA TRP A 103 13.78 -28.59 -6.98
C TRP A 103 14.67 -29.46 -6.08
N ALA A 104 14.67 -29.20 -4.76
CA ALA A 104 15.48 -29.98 -3.81
C ALA A 104 14.85 -31.33 -3.42
N VAL A 105 13.52 -31.42 -3.31
CA VAL A 105 12.84 -32.61 -2.74
C VAL A 105 12.07 -33.43 -3.77
N GLU A 106 11.40 -32.81 -4.75
CA GLU A 106 10.54 -33.56 -5.68
C GLU A 106 11.32 -34.08 -6.88
N ILE A 107 12.24 -33.28 -7.45
CA ILE A 107 13.01 -33.71 -8.63
C ILE A 107 13.87 -34.94 -8.33
N GLY A 108 14.49 -34.99 -7.14
CA GLY A 108 15.24 -36.18 -6.70
C GLY A 108 14.38 -37.43 -6.45
N LYS A 109 13.05 -37.29 -6.31
CA LYS A 109 12.10 -38.41 -6.16
C LYS A 109 11.42 -38.82 -7.46
N LEU A 110 11.43 -37.95 -8.46
CA LEU A 110 10.87 -38.18 -9.79
C LEU A 110 11.92 -38.83 -10.72
N GLU A 111 12.46 -39.97 -10.29
CA GLU A 111 13.57 -40.69 -10.96
C GLU A 111 13.23 -41.24 -12.36
N ARG A 112 11.98 -41.13 -12.82
CA ARG A 112 11.57 -41.63 -14.14
C ARG A 112 11.86 -40.60 -15.26
N PRO A 113 12.40 -41.04 -16.40
CA PRO A 113 12.63 -40.15 -17.54
C PRO A 113 11.32 -39.52 -18.01
N GLY A 114 11.35 -38.22 -18.27
CA GLY A 114 10.19 -37.41 -18.67
C GLY A 114 9.55 -36.59 -17.54
N PHE A 115 9.57 -37.05 -16.29
CA PHE A 115 8.99 -36.28 -15.18
C PHE A 115 9.81 -35.03 -14.80
N GLY A 116 11.13 -35.07 -14.96
CA GLY A 116 11.98 -33.88 -14.84
C GLY A 116 11.63 -32.79 -15.85
N LEU A 117 11.25 -33.15 -17.09
CA LEU A 117 10.75 -32.20 -18.09
C LEU A 117 9.40 -31.61 -17.66
N LEU A 118 8.46 -32.44 -17.19
CA LEU A 118 7.16 -31.97 -16.71
C LEU A 118 7.28 -31.00 -15.51
N ALA A 119 8.18 -31.30 -14.57
CA ALA A 119 8.52 -30.40 -13.46
C ALA A 119 9.16 -29.09 -13.97
N GLY A 120 10.05 -29.16 -14.97
CA GLY A 120 10.61 -27.99 -15.65
C GLY A 120 9.55 -27.11 -16.31
N TYR A 121 8.66 -27.70 -17.12
CA TYR A 121 7.55 -26.96 -17.76
C TYR A 121 6.58 -26.34 -16.76
N THR A 122 6.37 -26.97 -15.59
CA THR A 122 5.52 -26.43 -14.53
C THR A 122 6.21 -25.27 -13.78
N THR A 123 7.48 -25.42 -13.47
CA THR A 123 8.23 -24.41 -12.70
C THR A 123 8.67 -23.22 -13.54
N ALA A 124 8.88 -23.37 -14.86
CA ALA A 124 9.25 -22.26 -15.76
C ALA A 124 8.28 -21.04 -15.68
N PRO A 125 6.95 -21.17 -15.88
CA PRO A 125 6.04 -20.03 -15.75
C PRO A 125 5.93 -19.50 -14.30
N MET A 126 6.15 -20.35 -13.28
CA MET A 126 6.24 -19.92 -11.88
C MET A 126 7.50 -19.07 -11.62
N ILE A 127 8.64 -19.44 -12.20
CA ILE A 127 9.90 -18.67 -12.16
C ILE A 127 9.73 -17.32 -12.85
N VAL A 128 9.03 -17.27 -13.99
CA VAL A 128 8.69 -16.00 -14.66
C VAL A 128 7.85 -15.11 -13.73
N ASN A 129 6.80 -15.65 -13.09
CA ASN A 129 6.01 -14.88 -12.11
C ASN A 129 6.83 -14.39 -10.93
N MET A 130 7.71 -15.23 -10.38
CA MET A 130 8.63 -14.85 -9.31
C MET A 130 9.49 -13.65 -9.71
N PHE A 131 10.09 -13.66 -10.90
CA PHE A 131 10.90 -12.55 -11.40
C PHE A 131 10.08 -11.29 -11.69
N VAL A 132 8.87 -11.42 -12.26
CA VAL A 132 8.00 -10.27 -12.52
C VAL A 132 7.59 -9.57 -11.21
N HIS A 133 7.11 -10.31 -10.23
CA HIS A 133 6.71 -9.74 -8.93
C HIS A 133 7.91 -9.26 -8.11
N GLY A 134 9.03 -9.98 -8.14
CA GLY A 134 10.29 -9.55 -7.53
C GLY A 134 10.84 -8.26 -8.13
N TYR A 135 10.75 -8.08 -9.45
CA TYR A 135 11.14 -6.84 -10.14
C TYR A 135 10.24 -5.66 -9.75
N ILE A 136 8.91 -5.85 -9.80
CA ILE A 136 7.94 -4.82 -9.39
C ILE A 136 8.17 -4.41 -7.92
N PHE A 137 8.43 -5.38 -7.03
CA PHE A 137 8.76 -5.11 -5.64
C PHE A 137 10.09 -4.36 -5.49
N ALA A 138 11.17 -4.84 -6.12
CA ALA A 138 12.51 -4.24 -6.00
C ALA A 138 12.54 -2.77 -6.47
N CYS A 139 11.90 -2.46 -7.61
CA CYS A 139 11.79 -1.09 -8.10
C CYS A 139 10.99 -0.16 -7.17
N ASN A 140 10.19 -0.72 -6.26
CA ASN A 140 9.37 0.01 -5.29
C ASN A 140 9.79 -0.19 -3.83
N VAL A 141 10.93 -0.85 -3.55
CA VAL A 141 11.30 -1.20 -2.18
C VAL A 141 11.41 0.04 -1.27
N ARG A 142 11.80 1.19 -1.83
CA ARG A 142 11.87 2.48 -1.12
C ARG A 142 10.49 3.01 -0.69
N SER A 143 9.43 2.82 -1.49
CA SER A 143 8.07 3.19 -1.05
C SER A 143 7.57 2.25 0.04
N VAL A 144 7.80 0.95 -0.13
CA VAL A 144 7.42 -0.05 0.88
C VAL A 144 8.12 0.20 2.23
N VAL A 145 9.42 0.50 2.23
CA VAL A 145 10.15 0.87 3.45
C VAL A 145 9.62 2.18 4.05
N ALA A 146 9.27 3.17 3.23
CA ALA A 146 8.65 4.41 3.70
C ALA A 146 7.29 4.15 4.38
N LEU A 147 6.50 3.19 3.90
CA LEU A 147 5.21 2.83 4.51
C LEU A 147 5.35 2.21 5.92
N PHE A 148 6.43 1.47 6.19
CA PHE A 148 6.77 1.01 7.55
C PHE A 148 7.48 2.06 8.40
N ALA A 149 8.18 3.02 7.77
CA ALA A 149 8.88 4.10 8.47
C ALA A 149 7.98 5.32 8.74
N ALA A 150 6.80 5.40 8.12
CA ALA A 150 5.84 6.48 8.29
C ALA A 150 5.38 6.57 9.76
N PRO A 151 5.37 7.78 10.36
CA PRO A 151 4.83 7.94 11.70
C PRO A 151 3.34 7.63 11.71
N GLN A 152 2.87 6.86 12.69
CA GLN A 152 1.44 6.63 12.85
C GLN A 152 0.77 7.96 13.24
N VAL A 153 -0.04 8.47 12.33
CA VAL A 153 -0.88 9.64 12.54
C VAL A 153 -2.18 9.13 13.17
N HIS A 154 -2.38 9.45 14.45
CA HIS A 154 -3.65 9.20 15.13
C HIS A 154 -4.48 10.46 15.07
N GLU A 155 -5.78 10.30 14.83
CA GLU A 155 -6.75 11.38 14.85
C GLU A 155 -7.44 11.36 16.23
N CYS A 156 -7.45 12.50 16.91
CA CYS A 156 -8.13 12.60 18.21
C CYS A 156 -9.65 12.55 17.99
N PRO A 157 -10.38 11.56 18.55
CA PRO A 157 -11.80 11.37 18.28
C PRO A 157 -12.71 12.49 18.81
N ASN A 158 -12.18 13.40 19.65
CA ASN A 158 -12.94 14.50 20.25
C ASN A 158 -12.73 15.86 19.54
N CYS A 159 -11.68 16.01 18.73
CA CYS A 159 -11.37 17.29 18.06
C CYS A 159 -10.80 17.17 16.64
N HIS A 160 -10.72 15.95 16.09
CA HIS A 160 -10.23 15.65 14.74
C HIS A 160 -8.81 16.17 14.43
N SER A 161 -8.04 16.55 15.45
CA SER A 161 -6.63 16.90 15.28
C SER A 161 -5.79 15.65 15.07
N SER A 162 -4.89 15.71 14.09
CA SER A 162 -3.98 14.64 13.74
C SER A 162 -2.63 14.82 14.45
N PHE A 163 -2.18 13.79 15.17
CA PHE A 163 -0.92 13.79 15.91
C PHE A 163 -0.10 12.53 15.65
N THR A 164 1.21 12.68 15.51
CA THR A 164 2.14 11.59 15.26
C THR A 164 2.70 11.02 16.56
N THR A 165 2.39 9.75 16.87
CA THR A 165 2.79 9.09 18.14
C THR A 165 4.22 8.60 18.19
N ARG A 166 5.01 8.78 17.13
CA ARG A 166 6.45 8.55 17.21
C ARG A 166 7.05 9.68 18.04
N THR A 167 7.49 9.37 19.26
CA THR A 167 8.30 10.28 20.07
C THR A 167 9.38 10.89 19.18
N PRO A 168 9.37 12.21 18.91
CA PRO A 168 10.57 12.83 18.40
C PRO A 168 11.64 12.56 19.45
N GLN A 169 12.77 12.01 19.03
CA GLN A 169 13.94 12.05 19.88
C GLN A 169 14.32 13.53 19.91
N VAL A 170 13.82 14.25 20.92
CA VAL A 170 14.09 15.67 21.11
C VAL A 170 15.58 15.76 21.45
N GLN A 171 16.39 15.90 20.41
CA GLN A 171 17.68 16.52 20.57
C GLN A 171 17.40 17.96 20.98
N GLU A 172 17.55 18.23 22.26
CA GLU A 172 17.77 19.57 22.79
C GLU A 172 19.13 20.08 22.29
N THR A 173 19.27 20.29 20.98
CA THR A 173 20.32 21.16 20.44
C THR A 173 19.94 22.58 20.81
N LYS A 174 20.37 22.99 22.00
CA LYS A 174 20.25 24.34 22.57
C LYS A 174 20.81 25.39 21.60
N GLN A 175 19.96 25.93 20.73
CA GLN A 175 20.30 27.16 20.00
C GLN A 175 19.04 27.95 19.59
N SER A 176 18.67 28.87 20.47
CA SER A 176 18.10 30.20 20.17
C SER A 176 17.41 30.36 18.80
N GLY A 177 16.10 30.12 18.77
CA GLY A 177 15.21 30.53 17.69
C GLY A 177 13.79 30.63 18.25
N GLU A 178 13.24 31.85 18.29
CA GLU A 178 12.04 32.19 19.06
C GLU A 178 10.80 31.43 18.58
N GLY A 179 10.39 30.42 19.35
CA GLY A 179 9.12 29.70 19.18
C GLY A 179 8.25 29.89 20.41
N TYR A 180 7.24 30.77 20.33
CA TYR A 180 6.30 31.04 21.42
C TYR A 180 5.50 29.77 21.76
N SER A 181 5.81 29.15 22.90
CA SER A 181 5.07 27.98 23.41
C SER A 181 3.93 28.44 24.33
N LEU A 182 2.74 28.63 23.77
CA LEU A 182 1.52 29.06 24.47
C LEU A 182 0.93 28.04 25.46
N LEU A 183 1.68 27.00 25.84
CA LEU A 183 1.21 25.88 26.67
C LEU A 183 2.11 25.57 27.88
N ARG A 184 3.10 26.43 28.18
CA ARG A 184 3.95 26.32 29.37
C ARG A 184 3.52 27.31 30.46
N GLY A 185 2.34 27.06 31.03
CA GLY A 185 1.69 27.93 32.02
C GLY A 185 2.24 27.81 33.45
N GLU A 186 3.56 27.73 33.61
CA GLU A 186 4.22 27.48 34.90
C GLU A 186 5.08 28.66 35.42
N ASP A 187 5.30 29.71 34.63
CA ASP A 187 6.17 30.86 34.96
C ASP A 187 5.43 32.13 35.45
N TYR A 188 4.16 32.05 35.88
CA TYR A 188 3.34 33.22 36.28
C TYR A 188 2.90 33.23 37.75
N LEU A 189 3.63 32.57 38.66
CA LEU A 189 3.21 32.43 40.07
C LEU A 189 4.27 32.75 41.15
N ASP A 190 5.43 33.31 40.78
CA ASP A 190 6.48 33.75 41.71
C ASP A 190 6.58 35.29 41.78
N VAL A 191 5.52 35.92 42.34
CA VAL A 191 5.59 36.76 43.58
C VAL A 191 7.03 37.10 44.04
N ASP A 192 7.53 38.33 44.20
CA ASP A 192 7.02 39.67 44.58
C ASP A 192 7.98 40.78 44.03
N GLY A 193 7.72 42.10 44.08
CA GLY A 193 6.67 42.83 44.81
C GLY A 193 6.59 44.34 44.52
N ASP A 194 6.88 44.79 43.29
CA ASP A 194 6.83 46.20 42.87
C ASP A 194 5.58 46.52 42.01
N ALA A 195 4.44 45.92 42.33
CA ALA A 195 3.18 46.16 41.61
C ALA A 195 2.63 47.56 41.93
N GLU A 196 2.97 48.55 41.09
CA GLU A 196 2.49 49.92 41.24
C GLU A 196 0.96 49.98 41.33
N HIS A 197 0.47 50.74 42.31
CA HIS A 197 -0.95 50.86 42.62
C HIS A 197 -1.66 51.67 41.53
N TYR A 198 -2.15 51.00 40.49
CA TYR A 198 -2.95 51.62 39.44
C TYR A 198 -4.26 52.15 40.02
N THR A 199 -4.32 53.46 40.23
CA THR A 199 -5.51 54.16 40.71
C THR A 199 -6.58 54.21 39.62
N ASP A 200 -7.77 53.70 39.90
CA ASP A 200 -8.95 53.82 39.04
C ASP A 200 -9.35 55.30 38.85
N GLY A 201 -8.87 55.90 37.76
CA GLY A 201 -9.12 57.30 37.38
C GLY A 201 -10.17 57.43 36.28
N SER A 202 -11.44 57.53 36.67
CA SER A 202 -12.53 57.87 35.75
C SER A 202 -12.42 59.32 35.26
N SER A 203 -12.16 59.56 33.96
CA SER A 203 -12.87 60.58 33.15
C SER A 203 -12.36 60.74 31.71
N GLY A 204 -13.28 60.62 30.74
CA GLY A 204 -13.37 61.62 29.65
C GLY A 204 -12.87 61.29 28.23
N SER A 205 -13.73 61.65 27.27
CA SER A 205 -13.48 62.01 25.86
C SER A 205 -13.21 60.90 24.82
N THR A 206 -14.23 60.43 24.08
CA THR A 206 -14.70 60.87 22.72
C THR A 206 -13.88 60.42 21.51
N ASP A 207 -14.63 60.00 20.47
CA ASP A 207 -14.27 59.88 19.05
C ASP A 207 -13.40 58.71 18.54
N ALA A 208 -14.08 57.60 18.21
CA ALA A 208 -14.06 57.04 16.86
C ALA A 208 -15.30 56.13 16.60
N GLN A 209 -16.33 56.65 15.93
CA GLN A 209 -17.45 55.87 15.40
C GLN A 209 -17.07 55.13 14.09
N MET A 210 -18.03 54.34 13.57
CA MET A 210 -18.05 53.64 12.25
C MET A 210 -17.44 52.22 12.26
N LEU A 211 -18.11 51.15 11.78
CA LEU A 211 -19.41 50.99 11.11
C LEU A 211 -19.97 49.55 11.27
N GLN A 212 -21.26 49.42 11.60
CA GLN A 212 -22.21 48.33 11.32
C GLN A 212 -23.61 49.00 11.15
N PRO A 213 -24.64 48.42 10.50
CA PRO A 213 -24.92 46.98 10.39
C PRO A 213 -25.44 46.46 9.02
N GLU A 214 -25.68 45.14 9.02
CA GLU A 214 -26.65 44.29 8.29
C GLU A 214 -27.65 44.87 7.24
N SER A 215 -27.94 44.10 6.18
CA SER A 215 -29.29 43.52 5.96
C SER A 215 -29.41 42.57 4.74
N GLU A 216 -30.39 41.67 4.82
CA GLU A 216 -30.75 40.57 3.91
C GLU A 216 -31.26 40.97 2.51
N SER A 217 -31.28 40.02 1.56
CA SER A 217 -32.49 39.70 0.76
C SER A 217 -32.36 38.36 0.03
N LYS A 218 -33.47 37.88 -0.57
CA LYS A 218 -33.86 36.45 -0.69
C LYS A 218 -34.61 36.17 -1.99
N ASP A 219 -34.76 34.89 -2.38
CA ASP A 219 -35.60 34.38 -3.50
C ASP A 219 -35.15 34.82 -4.93
N LYS A 220 -35.52 34.27 -6.10
CA LYS A 220 -36.15 33.03 -6.66
C LYS A 220 -35.92 33.07 -8.20
N SER A 221 -35.98 32.03 -9.04
CA SER A 221 -36.00 30.56 -8.90
C SER A 221 -35.99 29.88 -10.28
N LYS A 222 -35.58 28.60 -10.36
CA LYS A 222 -36.13 27.49 -11.20
C LYS A 222 -36.42 27.75 -12.70
N ASP A 223 -35.74 27.00 -13.59
CA ASP A 223 -36.47 26.23 -14.63
C ASP A 223 -35.71 24.99 -15.15
N GLU A 224 -36.45 24.06 -15.75
CA GLU A 224 -36.02 22.71 -16.14
C GLU A 224 -35.78 22.54 -17.66
N SER A 225 -35.28 21.34 -18.01
CA SER A 225 -35.54 20.65 -19.29
C SER A 225 -34.77 21.06 -20.55
N LYS A 226 -33.89 20.15 -20.98
CA LYS A 226 -34.06 19.48 -22.28
C LYS A 226 -33.33 18.13 -22.32
N LYS A 227 -34.11 17.09 -22.61
CA LYS A 227 -33.67 15.72 -22.92
C LYS A 227 -34.14 15.40 -24.33
N ALA A 228 -33.44 14.48 -25.01
CA ALA A 228 -33.87 13.66 -26.16
C ALA A 228 -33.21 13.94 -27.54
N ILE A 229 -32.48 12.90 -27.98
CA ILE A 229 -32.56 12.20 -29.28
C ILE A 229 -32.10 12.93 -30.56
N ILE A 230 -31.17 12.28 -31.28
CA ILE A 230 -31.27 11.91 -32.70
C ILE A 230 -30.55 10.56 -32.86
N ASP A 231 -31.25 9.56 -33.42
CA ASP A 231 -30.68 8.35 -34.04
C ASP A 231 -30.52 8.61 -35.55
N VAL A 232 -29.40 8.17 -36.14
CA VAL A 232 -29.25 7.71 -37.54
C VAL A 232 -28.15 6.64 -37.56
#